data_AF-A0A963KCZ8-F1
#
_entry.id   AF-A0A963KCZ8-F1
#
_cell.length_a   1.000
_cell.length_b   1.000
_cell.length_c   1.000
_cell.angle_alpha   90.00
_cell.angle_beta   90.00
_cell.angle_gamma   90.00
#
_symmetry.space_group_name_H-M   'P 1'
#
loop_
_entity.id
_entity.type
_entity.pdbx_description
1 polymer ?
#
loop_
_entity_poly.entity_id
_entity_poly.type
_entity_poly.pdbx_seq_one_letter_code
_entity_poly.pdbx_strand_id
1 'polypeptide(L)' 'MNWSSWSEFLAMGGYGLYVWGSFAMCALVLTLEVGLLSARRRAALQQDDTEAIDNTGVGAS' A
#
# COMPACT_ATOMS: atom_id res chain seq x y z
N MET A 1 -37.27 -10.64 12.20
CA MET A 1 -35.97 -10.59 11.50
C MET A 1 -35.62 -9.15 11.17
N ASN A 2 -35.08 -8.39 12.14
CA ASN A 2 -34.48 -7.09 11.88
C ASN A 2 -32.97 -7.24 12.03
N TRP A 3 -32.28 -7.37 10.90
CA TRP A 3 -30.82 -7.28 10.80
C TRP A 3 -30.43 -5.79 10.92
N SER A 4 -30.73 -5.16 12.06
CA SER A 4 -30.54 -3.71 12.23
C SER A 4 -29.12 -3.31 12.64
N SER A 5 -28.22 -4.26 12.88
CA SER A 5 -27.06 -3.92 13.70
C SER A 5 -25.74 -4.42 13.15
N TRP A 6 -25.39 -4.01 11.93
CA TRP A 6 -23.99 -3.92 11.52
C TRP A 6 -23.16 -3.16 12.57
N SER A 7 -23.76 -2.13 13.18
CA SER A 7 -23.16 -1.40 14.30
C SER A 7 -22.96 -2.26 15.56
N GLU A 8 -23.83 -3.23 15.87
CA GLU A 8 -23.61 -4.14 17.02
C GLU A 8 -22.50 -5.16 16.71
N PHE A 9 -22.31 -5.54 15.45
CA PHE A 9 -21.21 -6.42 15.05
C PHE A 9 -19.85 -5.70 15.11
N LEU A 10 -19.83 -4.42 14.73
CA LEU A 10 -18.67 -3.52 14.87
C LEU A 10 -18.42 -3.11 16.32
N ALA A 11 -19.48 -3.00 17.13
CA ALA A 11 -19.40 -2.59 18.52
C ALA A 11 -19.62 -3.76 19.51
N MET A 12 -19.42 -5.02 19.07
CA MET A 12 -19.73 -6.30 19.74
C MET A 12 -19.47 -6.28 21.25
N GLY A 13 -20.39 -5.69 22.02
CA GLY A 13 -20.24 -5.44 23.46
C GLY A 13 -19.01 -4.61 23.89
N GLY A 14 -18.39 -3.81 23.00
CA GLY A 14 -17.20 -3.00 23.28
C GLY A 14 -15.86 -3.57 22.78
N TYR A 15 -15.83 -4.81 22.27
CA TYR A 15 -14.59 -5.47 21.83
C TYR A 15 -14.25 -5.31 20.36
N GLY A 16 -15.20 -4.89 19.52
CA GLY A 16 -14.97 -4.80 18.08
C GLY A 16 -13.86 -3.82 17.70
N LEU A 17 -13.66 -2.74 18.47
CA LEU A 17 -12.54 -1.81 18.29
C LEU A 17 -11.17 -2.49 18.38
N TYR A 18 -11.00 -3.52 19.22
CA TYR A 18 -9.74 -4.25 19.34
C TYR A 18 -9.48 -5.16 18.14
N VAL A 19 -10.53 -5.85 17.67
CA VAL A 19 -10.43 -6.73 16.50
C VAL A 19 -10.15 -5.90 15.25
N TRP A 20 -10.98 -4.91 14.99
CA TRP A 20 -10.82 -4.01 13.85
C TRP A 20 -9.52 -3.22 13.93
N GLY A 21 -9.10 -2.79 15.13
CA GLY A 21 -7.81 -2.15 15.34
C GLY A 21 -6.63 -3.07 15.00
N SER A 22 -6.68 -4.35 15.38
CA SER A 22 -5.63 -5.32 15.05
C SER A 22 -5.55 -5.62 13.55
N PHE A 23 -6.71 -5.78 12.89
CA PHE A 23 -6.80 -5.93 11.45
C PHE A 23 -6.30 -4.69 10.70
N ALA A 24 -6.69 -3.49 11.15
CA ALA A 24 -6.22 -2.23 10.59
C ALA A 24 -4.70 -2.07 10.75
N MET A 25 -4.15 -2.44 11.92
CA MET A 25 -2.71 -2.38 12.17
C MET A 25 -1.94 -3.35 11.26
N CYS A 26 -2.45 -4.58 11.09
CA CYS A 26 -1.87 -5.56 10.17
C CYS A 26 -1.89 -5.04 8.73
N ALA A 27 -3.04 -4.52 8.27
CA ALA A 27 -3.18 -3.95 6.94
C ALA A 27 -2.26 -2.73 6.73
N LEU A 28 -2.06 -1.90 7.76
CA LEU A 28 -1.18 -0.75 7.72
C LEU A 28 0.28 -1.17 7.56
N VAL A 29 0.75 -2.15 8.34
CA VAL A 29 2.11 -2.69 8.22
C VAL A 29 2.34 -3.29 6.82
N LEU A 30 1.39 -4.08 6.32
CA LEU A 30 1.47 -4.65 4.97
C LEU A 30 1.50 -3.55 3.89
N THR A 31 0.68 -2.52 4.03
CA THR A 31 0.64 -1.40 3.07
C THR A 31 1.96 -0.63 3.07
N LEU A 32 2.57 -0.43 4.23
CA LEU A 32 3.87 0.23 4.35
C LEU A 32 4.99 -0.60 3.71
N GLU A 33 5.06 -1.90 4.01
CA GLU A 33 6.02 -2.82 3.39
C GLU A 33 5.88 -2.84 1.87
N VAL A 34 4.65 -3.02 1.36
CA VAL A 34 4.37 -3.02 -0.08
C VAL A 34 4.67 -1.66 -0.71
N GLY A 35 4.35 -0.56 -0.02
CA GLY A 35 4.63 0.80 -0.47
C GLY A 35 6.13 1.08 -0.58
N LEU A 36 6.90 0.72 0.45
CA LEU A 36 8.36 0.85 0.47
C LEU A 36 9.02 -0.02 -0.60
N LEU A 37 8.57 -1.27 -0.76
CA LEU A 37 9.07 -2.18 -1.78
C LEU A 37 8.74 -1.68 -3.19
N SER A 38 7.53 -1.16 -3.39
CA SER A 38 7.10 -0.59 -4.67
C SER A 38 7.84 0.71 -5.01
N ALA A 39 8.13 1.55 -4.01
CA ALA A 39 8.94 2.75 -4.20
C ALA A 39 10.38 2.40 -4.62
N ARG A 40 10.99 1.37 -4.01
CA ARG A 40 12.30 0.86 -4.41
C ARG A 40 12.29 0.30 -5.84
N ARG A 41 11.24 -0.44 -6.22
CA ARG A 41 11.07 -0.93 -7.59
C ARG A 41 10.92 0.20 -8.60
N ARG A 42 10.16 1.25 -8.27
CA ARG A 42 10.04 2.45 -9.12
C ARG A 42 11.36 3.20 -9.27
N ALA A 43 12.21 3.20 -8.24
CA ALA A 43 13.53 3.83 -8.33
C ALA A 43 14.46 3.07 -9.28
N ALA A 44 14.37 1.73 -9.33
CA ALA A 44 15.15 0.92 -10.26
C ALA A 44 14.71 1.11 -11.72
N LEU A 45 13.40 1.20 -11.98
CA LEU A 45 12.88 1.41 -13.35
C LEU A 45 13.18 2.81 -13.90
N GLN A 46 13.29 3.84 -13.05
CA GLN A 46 13.64 5.20 -13.48
C GLN A 46 15.10 5.33 -13.96
N GLN A 47 15.97 4.40 -13.57
CA GLN A 47 17.37 4.39 -14.02
C GLN A 47 17.47 3.97 -15.49
N ASP A 48 16.67 2.98 -15.93
CA ASP A 48 16.64 2.53 -17.33
C ASP A 48 16.14 3.63 -18.28
N ASP A 49 15.09 4.38 -17.90
CA ASP A 49 14.55 5.46 -18.74
C ASP A 49 15.51 6.65 -18.87
N THR A 50 16.27 6.95 -17.81
CA THR A 50 17.24 8.06 -17.81
C THR A 50 18.49 7.70 -18.63
N GLU A 51 18.96 6.45 -18.55
CA GLU A 51 20.09 5.95 -19.35
C GLU A 51 19.73 5.85 -20.85
N ALA A 52 18.51 5.44 -21.18
CA ALA A 52 18.04 5.37 -22.56
C ALA A 52 17.96 6.74 -23.24
N ILE A 53 17.53 7.79 -22.53
CA ILE A 53 17.47 9.16 -23.08
C ILE A 53 18.86 9.74 -23.29
N ASP A 54 19.81 9.52 -22.37
CA ASP A 54 21.20 10.01 -22.48
C ASP A 54 21.94 9.37 -23.67
N ASN A 55 21.82 8.04 -23.85
CA ASN A 55 22.49 7.30 -24.92
C ASN A 55 22.04 7.74 -26.34
N THR A 56 20.79 8.17 -26.50
CA THR A 56 20.29 8.67 -27.80
C THR A 56 20.89 10.01 -28.23
N GLY A 57 21.48 10.78 -27.29
CA GLY A 57 22.13 12.06 -27.59
C GLY A 57 23.58 11.92 -28.08
N VAL A 58 24.27 10.84 -27.70
CA VAL A 58 25.72 10.64 -28.00
C VAL A 58 25.94 10.04 -29.40
N GLY A 59 24.96 9.29 -29.95
CA GLY A 59 25.08 8.65 -31.26
C GLY A 59 24.76 9.52 -32.48
N ALA A 60 24.37 10.78 -32.29
CA ALA A 60 23.87 11.67 -33.35
C ALA A 60 24.86 12.76 -33.81
N SER A 61 26.09 12.79 -33.26
CA SER A 61 27.18 13.72 -33.62
C SER A 61 28.36 12.99 -34.24
#